data_AF-A0A531ACE3-F1
#
_entry.id   AF-A0A531ACE3-F1
#
_cell.length_a   1.000
_cell.length_b   1.000
_cell.length_c   1.000
_cell.angle_alpha   90.00
_cell.angle_beta   90.00
_cell.angle_gamma   90.00
#
_symmetry.space_group_name_H-M   'P 1'
#
loop_
_entity.id
_entity.type
_entity.pdbx_description
1 polymer ?
#
loop_
_entity_poly.entity_id
_entity_poly.type
_entity_poly.pdbx_seq_one_letter_code
_entity_poly.pdbx_strand_id
1 'polypeptide(L)'
;MMAGYGDDPHAVGGPARHIPVLLAEVLEALSPKTGEVVVDGTFGAGGYAKAILASGASVVAIDRDPDAIAAGRVLEQQSGGRLRLVQAPFSTLNEHVESADGVVLDIGISSMQIDQAERGFSFRADGPLDMRMAQAGLSAADVVNSFKVGDLARIFGFLGEERHAGRIARMIESRREKHPFERTLDLADAIETHIGRAPKDKIHPATRVFQALRIFVNDELGELA
;
A
#
# COMPACT_ATOMS: atom_id res chain seq x y z
N MET A 1 15.05 12.64 -39.26
CA MET A 1 13.82 11.89 -38.91
C MET A 1 13.84 11.72 -37.41
N MET A 2 13.05 12.53 -36.71
CA MET A 2 12.99 12.62 -35.25
C MET A 2 12.04 11.54 -34.73
N ALA A 3 12.51 10.73 -33.78
CA ALA A 3 11.69 9.79 -33.03
C ALA A 3 10.81 10.56 -32.03
N GLY A 4 9.50 10.40 -32.14
CA GLY A 4 8.52 11.02 -31.25
C GLY A 4 8.41 10.25 -29.94
N TYR A 5 8.64 10.95 -28.84
CA TYR A 5 8.26 10.56 -27.48
C TYR A 5 6.72 10.44 -27.41
N GLY A 6 6.22 9.32 -26.89
CA GLY A 6 4.81 9.14 -26.59
C GLY A 6 4.43 9.87 -25.30
N ASP A 7 4.07 11.15 -25.42
CA ASP A 7 3.24 11.86 -24.46
C ASP A 7 1.78 11.55 -24.77
N ASP A 8 1.13 10.72 -23.95
CA ASP A 8 -0.33 10.70 -23.89
C ASP A 8 -0.79 10.94 -22.43
N PRO A 9 -1.21 12.18 -22.08
CA PRO A 9 -1.62 12.55 -20.73
C PRO A 9 -3.08 12.15 -20.39
N HIS A 10 -3.65 11.17 -21.10
CA HIS A 10 -5.04 10.73 -20.92
C HIS A 10 -5.21 9.30 -20.40
N ALA A 11 -4.42 8.90 -19.39
CA ALA A 11 -4.79 7.76 -18.53
C ALA A 11 -5.90 8.18 -17.54
N VAL A 12 -7.08 8.51 -18.07
CA VAL A 12 -8.29 8.84 -17.32
C VAL A 12 -9.11 7.55 -17.16
N GLY A 13 -9.52 7.25 -15.93
CA GLY A 13 -10.09 5.99 -15.50
C GLY A 13 -11.29 5.49 -16.33
N GLY A 14 -11.04 4.43 -17.09
CA GLY A 14 -12.03 3.41 -17.43
C GLY A 14 -11.83 2.15 -16.58
N PRO A 15 -12.57 1.03 -16.82
CA PRO A 15 -12.37 -0.26 -16.15
C PRO A 15 -11.09 -0.96 -16.66
N ALA A 16 -10.00 -0.20 -16.78
CA ALA A 16 -8.70 -0.67 -17.19
C ALA A 16 -8.10 -1.46 -16.03
N ARG A 17 -7.85 -2.75 -16.27
CA ARG A 17 -7.06 -3.63 -15.41
C ARG A 17 -5.81 -2.89 -14.93
N HIS A 18 -5.62 -2.83 -13.61
CA HIS A 18 -4.40 -2.35 -12.98
C HIS A 18 -3.17 -2.99 -13.65
N ILE A 19 -2.30 -2.15 -14.21
CA ILE A 19 -1.00 -2.56 -14.77
C ILE A 19 0.03 -2.41 -13.64
N PRO A 20 0.69 -3.50 -13.22
CA PRO A 20 1.76 -3.41 -12.23
C PRO A 20 2.89 -2.47 -12.67
N VAL A 21 3.45 -1.77 -11.70
CA VAL A 21 4.60 -0.88 -11.91
C VAL A 21 5.81 -1.70 -12.37
N LEU A 22 6.50 -1.30 -13.43
CA LEU A 22 7.69 -2.01 -13.94
C LEU A 22 7.47 -3.51 -14.27
N LEU A 23 6.25 -3.88 -14.69
CA LEU A 23 5.92 -5.29 -14.99
C LEU A 23 6.91 -5.93 -15.98
N ALA A 24 7.27 -5.22 -17.05
CA ALA A 24 8.14 -5.76 -18.08
C ALA A 24 9.55 -6.02 -17.55
N GLU A 25 10.10 -5.05 -16.83
CA GLU A 25 11.44 -5.10 -16.24
C GLU A 25 11.54 -6.19 -15.16
N VAL A 26 10.49 -6.36 -14.35
CA VAL A 26 10.43 -7.43 -13.36
C VAL A 26 10.37 -8.80 -14.02
N LEU A 27 9.56 -8.98 -15.08
CA LEU A 27 9.49 -10.25 -15.79
C LEU A 27 10.79 -10.57 -16.53
N GLU A 28 11.48 -9.57 -17.05
CA GLU A 28 12.81 -9.74 -17.65
C GLU A 28 13.83 -10.21 -16.62
N ALA A 29 13.90 -9.53 -15.46
CA ALA A 29 14.82 -9.88 -14.39
C ALA A 29 14.52 -11.26 -13.77
N LEU A 30 13.24 -11.56 -13.57
CA LEU A 30 12.76 -12.81 -12.99
C LEU A 30 12.89 -13.99 -13.98
N SER A 31 12.66 -13.73 -15.27
CA SER A 31 12.72 -14.71 -16.36
C SER A 31 12.03 -16.06 -16.04
N PRO A 32 10.75 -16.05 -15.58
CA PRO A 32 10.07 -17.26 -15.12
C PRO A 32 9.83 -18.27 -16.24
N LYS A 33 9.94 -19.56 -15.93
CA LYS A 33 9.83 -20.65 -16.90
C LYS A 33 8.81 -21.71 -16.48
N THR A 34 8.40 -22.49 -17.48
CA THR A 34 7.54 -23.66 -17.24
C THR A 34 8.19 -24.62 -16.24
N GLY A 35 7.44 -24.97 -15.20
CA GLY A 35 7.89 -25.88 -14.14
C GLY A 35 8.55 -25.21 -12.93
N GLU A 36 8.90 -23.92 -13.03
CA GLU A 36 9.42 -23.15 -11.89
C GLU A 36 8.29 -22.74 -10.93
N VAL A 37 8.66 -22.50 -9.67
CA VAL A 37 7.81 -21.96 -8.62
C VAL A 37 8.27 -20.55 -8.26
N VAL A 38 7.40 -19.58 -8.47
CA VAL A 38 7.67 -18.17 -8.15
C VAL A 38 6.78 -17.70 -7.01
N VAL A 39 7.34 -16.90 -6.11
CA VAL A 39 6.58 -16.22 -5.06
C VAL A 39 6.23 -14.80 -5.50
N ASP A 40 4.95 -14.48 -5.45
CA ASP A 40 4.45 -13.10 -5.51
C ASP A 40 4.06 -12.70 -4.08
N GLY A 41 4.96 -12.03 -3.36
CA GLY A 41 4.76 -11.74 -1.93
C GLY A 41 3.80 -10.57 -1.65
N THR A 42 3.27 -9.94 -2.69
CA THR A 42 2.40 -8.75 -2.58
C THR A 42 1.31 -8.84 -3.64
N PHE A 43 0.51 -9.91 -3.59
CA PHE A 43 -0.42 -10.30 -4.65
C PHE A 43 -1.29 -9.14 -5.15
N GLY A 44 -1.90 -8.37 -4.24
CA GLY A 44 -2.78 -7.25 -4.56
C GLY A 44 -3.89 -7.63 -5.55
N ALA A 45 -3.88 -7.01 -6.74
CA ALA A 45 -4.84 -7.30 -7.82
C ALA A 45 -4.44 -8.51 -8.72
N GLY A 46 -3.33 -9.18 -8.39
CA GLY A 46 -2.78 -10.35 -9.07
C GLY A 46 -2.15 -10.05 -10.43
N GLY A 47 -1.65 -8.84 -10.65
CA GLY A 47 -1.06 -8.47 -11.94
C GLY A 47 0.24 -9.23 -12.25
N TYR A 48 1.16 -9.30 -11.29
CA TYR A 48 2.38 -10.11 -11.42
C TYR A 48 2.05 -11.59 -11.47
N ALA A 49 1.27 -12.12 -10.53
CA ALA A 49 0.82 -13.51 -10.55
C ALA A 49 0.25 -13.93 -11.92
N LYS A 50 -0.62 -13.13 -12.55
CA LYS A 50 -1.16 -13.43 -13.90
C LYS A 50 -0.06 -13.50 -14.95
N ALA A 51 0.86 -12.55 -14.95
CA ALA A 51 1.93 -12.50 -15.94
C ALA A 51 2.93 -13.64 -15.76
N ILE A 52 3.26 -13.99 -14.52
CA ILE A 52 4.12 -15.12 -14.20
C ILE A 52 3.43 -16.44 -14.59
N LEU A 53 2.14 -16.63 -14.28
CA LEU A 53 1.37 -17.80 -14.72
C LEU A 53 1.34 -17.95 -16.25
N ALA A 54 1.37 -16.84 -17.00
CA ALA A 54 1.40 -16.87 -18.46
C ALA A 54 2.72 -17.41 -19.04
N SER A 55 3.82 -17.39 -18.28
CA SER A 55 5.10 -18.02 -18.65
C SER A 55 5.10 -19.56 -18.54
N GLY A 56 4.07 -20.13 -17.90
CA GLY A 56 3.98 -21.55 -17.57
C GLY A 56 4.51 -21.92 -16.17
N ALA A 57 5.08 -20.97 -15.43
CA ALA A 57 5.46 -21.15 -14.02
C ALA A 57 4.21 -21.38 -13.13
N SER A 58 4.47 -21.91 -11.93
CA SER A 58 3.52 -21.91 -10.82
C SER A 58 3.81 -20.74 -9.89
N VAL A 59 2.77 -20.23 -9.23
CA VAL A 59 2.84 -19.06 -8.36
C VAL A 59 2.28 -19.39 -6.98
N VAL A 60 3.04 -19.08 -5.94
CA VAL A 60 2.51 -18.92 -4.59
C VAL A 60 2.39 -17.42 -4.35
N ALA A 61 1.16 -16.92 -4.29
CA ALA A 61 0.92 -15.50 -4.06
C ALA A 61 0.44 -15.26 -2.63
N ILE A 62 1.07 -14.30 -1.97
CA ILE A 62 0.85 -13.96 -0.57
C ILE A 62 0.28 -12.54 -0.51
N ASP A 63 -0.73 -12.35 0.32
CA ASP A 63 -1.19 -11.02 0.72
C ASP A 63 -1.77 -11.08 2.13
N ARG A 64 -1.54 -10.03 2.90
CA ARG A 64 -2.14 -9.91 4.23
C ARG A 64 -3.58 -9.41 4.17
N ASP A 65 -3.95 -8.75 3.07
CA ASP A 65 -5.26 -8.15 2.88
C ASP A 65 -6.29 -9.22 2.48
N PRO A 66 -7.30 -9.50 3.33
CA PRO A 66 -8.33 -10.48 3.00
C PRO A 66 -9.11 -10.11 1.74
N ASP A 67 -9.25 -8.82 1.40
CA ASP A 67 -9.98 -8.39 0.20
C ASP A 67 -9.21 -8.78 -1.07
N ALA A 68 -7.87 -8.66 -1.06
CA ALA A 68 -7.01 -9.08 -2.16
C ALA A 68 -7.13 -10.61 -2.38
N ILE A 69 -7.08 -11.37 -1.30
CA ILE A 69 -7.23 -12.82 -1.33
C ILE A 69 -8.61 -13.22 -1.87
N ALA A 70 -9.68 -12.59 -1.39
CA ALA A 70 -11.04 -12.84 -1.85
C ALA A 70 -11.20 -12.54 -3.35
N ALA A 71 -10.68 -11.39 -3.81
CA ALA A 71 -10.71 -10.99 -5.22
C ALA A 71 -9.89 -11.95 -6.12
N GLY A 72 -8.83 -12.56 -5.58
CA GLY A 72 -7.97 -13.51 -6.28
C GLY A 72 -8.55 -14.92 -6.47
N ARG A 73 -9.55 -15.34 -5.68
CA ARG A 73 -10.04 -16.74 -5.69
C ARG A 73 -10.51 -17.23 -7.06
N VAL A 74 -11.09 -16.33 -7.87
CA VAL A 74 -11.49 -16.67 -9.25
C VAL A 74 -10.28 -17.01 -10.12
N LEU A 75 -9.20 -16.24 -10.01
CA LEU A 75 -7.95 -16.51 -10.73
C LEU A 75 -7.33 -17.83 -10.26
N GLU A 76 -7.33 -18.07 -8.95
CA GLU A 76 -6.83 -19.31 -8.35
C GLU A 76 -7.53 -20.54 -8.92
N GLN A 77 -8.86 -20.54 -8.95
CA GLN A 77 -9.68 -21.62 -9.53
C GLN A 77 -9.39 -21.82 -11.02
N GLN A 78 -9.19 -20.75 -11.77
CA GLN A 78 -8.91 -20.79 -13.21
C GLN A 78 -7.47 -21.20 -13.55
N SER A 79 -6.56 -21.17 -12.58
CA SER A 79 -5.13 -21.45 -12.80
C SER A 79 -4.79 -22.93 -13.06
N GLY A 80 -5.75 -23.83 -12.81
CA GLY A 80 -5.53 -25.27 -12.91
C GLY A 80 -4.56 -25.81 -11.84
N GLY A 81 -4.56 -25.21 -10.65
CA GLY A 81 -3.69 -25.60 -9.53
C GLY A 81 -2.29 -25.02 -9.57
N ARG A 82 -1.97 -24.17 -10.56
CA ARG A 82 -0.67 -23.48 -10.66
C ARG A 82 -0.59 -22.22 -9.81
N LEU A 83 -1.72 -21.67 -9.37
CA LEU A 83 -1.76 -20.58 -8.40
C LEU A 83 -2.22 -21.10 -7.05
N ARG A 84 -1.54 -20.70 -5.98
CA ARG A 84 -1.99 -20.85 -4.61
C ARG A 84 -1.97 -19.50 -3.91
N LEU A 85 -3.11 -19.06 -3.38
CA LEU A 85 -3.25 -17.83 -2.61
C LEU A 85 -3.16 -18.12 -1.12
N VAL A 86 -2.29 -17.38 -0.44
CA VAL A 86 -2.05 -17.49 1.00
C VAL A 86 -2.33 -16.15 1.66
N GLN A 87 -3.26 -16.13 2.61
CA GLN A 87 -3.50 -14.95 3.43
C GLN A 87 -2.49 -14.89 4.57
N ALA A 88 -1.40 -14.16 4.40
CA ALA A 88 -0.34 -14.04 5.37
C ALA A 88 0.48 -12.76 5.15
N PRO A 89 1.17 -12.24 6.18
CA PRO A 89 2.25 -11.29 5.95
C PRO A 89 3.35 -11.90 5.08
N PHE A 90 4.03 -11.11 4.25
CA PHE A 90 5.08 -11.65 3.39
C PHE A 90 6.36 -11.98 4.16
N SER A 91 6.55 -11.46 5.38
CA SER A 91 7.64 -11.86 6.27
C SER A 91 7.63 -13.35 6.61
N THR A 92 6.50 -14.06 6.46
CA THR A 92 6.38 -15.51 6.71
C THR A 92 6.51 -16.35 5.43
N LEU A 93 7.11 -15.83 4.35
CA LEU A 93 7.20 -16.52 3.05
C LEU A 93 7.82 -17.93 3.15
N ASN A 94 8.79 -18.10 4.05
CA ASN A 94 9.51 -19.36 4.31
C ASN A 94 8.63 -20.45 4.94
N GLU A 95 7.50 -20.08 5.57
CA GLU A 95 6.52 -21.04 6.10
C GLU A 95 5.59 -21.59 5.01
N HIS A 96 5.54 -20.88 3.88
CA HIS A 96 4.60 -21.18 2.80
C HIS A 96 5.26 -21.83 1.61
N VAL A 97 6.57 -21.67 1.43
CA VAL A 97 7.30 -22.16 0.27
C VAL A 97 8.61 -22.79 0.71
N GLU A 98 8.77 -24.10 0.46
CA GLU A 98 10.01 -24.82 0.77
C GLU A 98 11.19 -24.34 -0.10
N SER A 99 10.92 -24.11 -1.39
CA SER A 99 11.89 -23.60 -2.35
C SER A 99 11.19 -22.76 -3.43
N ALA A 100 11.80 -21.64 -3.80
CA ALA A 100 11.33 -20.77 -4.87
C ALA A 100 12.45 -20.53 -5.88
N ASP A 101 12.11 -20.54 -7.16
CA ASP A 101 13.01 -20.19 -8.26
C ASP A 101 13.08 -18.67 -8.47
N GLY A 102 12.10 -17.94 -7.94
CA GLY A 102 12.09 -16.48 -7.96
C GLY A 102 11.10 -15.88 -6.96
N VAL A 103 11.36 -14.64 -6.56
CA VAL A 103 10.52 -13.89 -5.62
C VAL A 103 10.35 -12.47 -6.15
N VAL A 104 9.11 -11.98 -6.18
CA VAL A 104 8.78 -10.58 -6.44
C VAL A 104 8.06 -9.99 -5.22
N LEU A 105 8.48 -8.79 -4.81
CA LEU A 105 7.85 -7.98 -3.79
C LEU A 105 7.61 -6.57 -4.36
N ASP A 106 6.36 -6.20 -4.58
CA ASP A 106 5.92 -4.87 -4.98
C ASP A 106 5.48 -4.09 -3.74
N ILE A 107 6.46 -3.45 -3.08
CA ILE A 107 6.26 -2.82 -1.78
C ILE A 107 5.50 -1.50 -1.93
N GLY A 108 4.38 -1.42 -1.25
CA GLY A 108 3.58 -0.21 -1.16
C GLY A 108 2.11 -0.51 -0.93
N ILE A 109 1.26 0.35 -1.45
CA ILE A 109 -0.19 0.16 -1.45
C ILE A 109 -0.69 -0.11 -2.85
N SER A 110 -1.65 -1.01 -2.95
CA SER A 110 -2.33 -1.28 -4.22
C SER A 110 -3.32 -0.16 -4.55
N SER A 111 -3.64 0.00 -5.84
CA SER A 111 -4.72 0.93 -6.25
C SER A 111 -6.05 0.56 -5.59
N MET A 112 -6.32 -0.73 -5.39
CA MET A 112 -7.54 -1.21 -4.72
C MET A 112 -7.71 -0.61 -3.33
N GLN A 113 -6.62 -0.40 -2.59
CA GLN A 113 -6.62 0.21 -1.27
C GLN A 113 -6.79 1.73 -1.32
N ILE A 114 -6.28 2.40 -2.37
CA ILE A 114 -6.42 3.85 -2.57
C ILE A 114 -7.82 4.21 -3.07
N ASP A 115 -8.37 3.40 -3.99
CA ASP A 115 -9.62 3.67 -4.69
C ASP A 115 -10.84 3.42 -3.78
N GLN A 116 -10.69 2.60 -2.75
CA GLN A 116 -11.72 2.36 -1.73
C GLN A 116 -11.58 3.34 -0.58
N ALA A 117 -12.35 4.43 -0.62
CA ALA A 117 -12.31 5.46 0.43
C ALA A 117 -12.53 4.89 1.86
N GLU A 118 -13.40 3.88 2.00
CA GLU A 118 -13.69 3.21 3.27
C GLU A 118 -12.47 2.54 3.93
N ARG A 119 -11.40 2.27 3.16
CA ARG A 119 -10.14 1.69 3.69
C ARG A 119 -9.23 2.75 4.33
N GLY A 120 -9.46 4.04 4.07
CA GLY A 120 -8.76 5.12 4.77
C GLY A 120 -7.31 5.37 4.38
N PHE A 121 -6.79 4.77 3.31
CA PHE A 121 -5.40 4.96 2.86
C PHE A 121 -5.15 6.31 2.16
N SER A 122 -6.20 7.02 1.80
CA SER A 122 -6.17 8.22 0.97
C SER A 122 -7.06 9.30 1.57
N PHE A 123 -6.69 10.56 1.32
CA PHE A 123 -7.51 11.74 1.60
C PHE A 123 -7.97 12.42 0.30
N ARG A 124 -8.00 11.69 -0.82
CA ARG A 124 -8.62 12.19 -2.07
C ARG A 124 -10.15 12.16 -1.98
N ALA A 125 -10.67 11.16 -1.29
CA ALA A 125 -12.06 11.01 -0.92
C ALA A 125 -12.12 10.74 0.59
N ASP A 126 -13.20 11.15 1.22
CA ASP A 126 -13.38 10.99 2.66
C ASP A 126 -13.75 9.55 3.02
N GLY A 127 -13.21 9.07 4.13
CA GLY A 127 -13.50 7.76 4.69
C GLY A 127 -12.99 7.62 6.12
N PRO A 128 -13.22 6.48 6.78
CA PRO A 128 -12.69 6.19 8.10
C PRO A 128 -11.17 6.29 8.12
N LEU A 129 -10.60 6.84 9.19
CA LEU A 129 -9.15 6.89 9.38
C LEU A 129 -8.63 5.52 9.85
N ASP A 130 -8.59 4.54 8.93
CA ASP A 130 -8.27 3.15 9.23
C ASP A 130 -6.82 2.77 8.87
N MET A 131 -6.51 2.67 7.57
CA MET A 131 -5.20 2.30 7.01
C MET A 131 -4.69 0.87 7.31
N ARG A 132 -5.49 -0.03 7.89
CA ARG A 132 -5.07 -1.42 8.10
C ARG A 132 -5.21 -2.24 6.83
N MET A 133 -4.11 -2.88 6.40
CA MET A 133 -4.12 -3.84 5.30
C MET A 133 -4.78 -5.15 5.73
N ALA A 134 -4.39 -5.69 6.89
CA ALA A 134 -4.90 -6.96 7.42
C ALA A 134 -6.30 -6.85 8.08
N GLN A 135 -6.89 -5.65 8.14
CA GLN A 135 -8.14 -5.36 8.83
C GLN A 135 -8.15 -5.76 10.32
N ALA A 136 -6.97 -5.80 10.96
CA ALA A 136 -6.77 -6.17 12.35
C ALA A 136 -5.68 -5.29 12.98
N GLY A 137 -5.68 -5.21 14.32
CA GLY A 137 -4.73 -4.38 15.07
C GLY A 137 -5.17 -2.91 15.17
N LEU A 138 -4.20 -2.04 15.50
CA LEU A 138 -4.41 -0.60 15.69
C LEU A 138 -4.74 0.09 14.36
N SER A 139 -5.79 0.89 14.34
CA SER A 139 -6.08 1.78 13.22
C SER A 139 -5.26 3.07 13.29
N ALA A 140 -5.19 3.81 12.18
CA ALA A 140 -4.61 5.14 12.15
C ALA A 140 -5.35 6.10 13.12
N ALA A 141 -6.67 5.97 13.25
CA ALA A 141 -7.47 6.70 14.23
C ALA A 141 -7.02 6.39 15.66
N ASP A 142 -6.80 5.11 16.00
CA ASP A 142 -6.31 4.73 17.33
C ASP A 142 -4.96 5.38 17.62
N VAL A 143 -4.04 5.35 16.64
CA VAL A 143 -2.71 5.94 16.78
C VAL A 143 -2.81 7.43 17.05
N VAL A 144 -3.48 8.20 16.18
CA VAL A 144 -3.55 9.67 16.33
C VAL A 144 -4.34 10.09 17.56
N ASN A 145 -5.30 9.30 18.02
CA ASN A 145 -6.14 9.66 19.16
C ASN A 145 -5.59 9.20 20.52
N SER A 146 -4.68 8.22 20.57
CA SER A 146 -4.20 7.66 21.85
C SER A 146 -2.71 7.85 22.12
N PHE A 147 -1.87 8.03 21.10
CA PHE A 147 -0.41 8.08 21.31
C PHE A 147 0.02 9.42 21.90
N LYS A 148 1.12 9.41 22.66
CA LYS A 148 1.71 10.65 23.20
C LYS A 148 2.31 11.48 22.06
N VAL A 149 2.35 12.80 22.22
CA VAL A 149 2.96 13.73 21.24
C VAL A 149 4.37 13.33 20.83
N GLY A 150 5.20 12.91 21.80
CA GLY A 150 6.57 12.48 21.50
C GLY A 150 6.64 11.26 20.58
N ASP A 151 5.68 10.34 20.71
CA ASP A 151 5.61 9.14 19.90
C ASP A 151 5.07 9.44 18.50
N LEU A 152 4.00 10.25 18.41
CA LEU A 152 3.49 10.75 17.13
C LEU A 152 4.55 11.52 16.34
N ALA A 153 5.29 12.41 17.01
CA ALA A 153 6.37 13.16 16.38
C ALA A 153 7.48 12.23 15.87
N ARG A 154 7.80 11.15 16.59
CA ARG A 154 8.78 10.15 16.15
C ARG A 154 8.28 9.39 14.93
N ILE A 155 7.04 8.94 14.94
CA ILE A 155 6.39 8.26 13.81
C ILE A 155 6.45 9.14 12.56
N PHE A 156 5.94 10.37 12.63
CA PHE A 156 5.90 11.28 11.47
C PHE A 156 7.30 11.69 10.99
N GLY A 157 8.23 11.92 11.92
CA GLY A 157 9.59 12.33 11.60
C GLY A 157 10.43 11.22 10.99
N PHE A 158 10.36 10.00 11.55
CA PHE A 158 11.18 8.87 11.11
C PHE A 158 10.59 8.14 9.89
N LEU A 159 9.29 7.82 9.92
CA LEU A 159 8.65 7.04 8.86
C LEU A 159 8.14 7.90 7.69
N GLY A 160 7.74 9.13 7.97
CA GLY A 160 7.22 10.07 6.95
C GLY A 160 8.21 11.13 6.49
N GLU A 161 9.39 11.22 7.13
CA GLU A 161 10.36 12.30 6.89
C GLU A 161 9.73 13.72 7.03
N GLU A 162 8.75 13.87 7.93
CA GLU A 162 7.98 15.11 8.08
C GLU A 162 8.74 16.14 8.93
N ARG A 163 9.13 17.26 8.30
CA ARG A 163 9.90 18.34 8.93
C ARG A 163 9.15 19.05 10.06
N HIS A 164 7.82 19.07 9.99
CA HIS A 164 6.94 19.68 10.98
C HIS A 164 6.34 18.66 11.95
N ALA A 165 6.89 17.44 12.05
CA ALA A 165 6.36 16.35 12.86
C ALA A 165 5.96 16.76 14.28
N GLY A 166 6.83 17.48 14.99
CA GLY A 166 6.54 17.94 16.36
C GLY A 166 5.44 18.99 16.46
N ARG A 167 5.26 19.84 15.43
CA ARG A 167 4.16 20.81 15.37
C ARG A 167 2.83 20.10 15.10
N ILE A 168 2.82 19.19 14.13
CA ILE A 168 1.65 18.40 13.76
C ILE A 168 1.20 17.52 14.94
N ALA A 169 2.11 16.83 15.61
CA ALA A 169 1.79 15.99 16.76
C ALA A 169 1.12 16.77 17.91
N ARG A 170 1.64 17.96 18.25
CA ARG A 170 1.01 18.84 19.26
C ARG A 170 -0.36 19.35 18.82
N MET A 171 -0.51 19.70 17.54
CA MET A 171 -1.81 20.10 16.99
C MET A 171 -2.82 18.96 17.13
N ILE A 172 -2.44 17.72 16.77
CA ILE A 172 -3.30 16.55 16.90
C ILE A 172 -3.72 16.35 18.36
N GLU A 173 -2.78 16.38 19.31
CA GLU A 173 -3.10 16.22 20.75
C GLU A 173 -4.07 17.29 21.25
N SER A 174 -3.83 18.56 20.94
CA SER A 174 -4.72 19.64 21.39
C SER A 174 -6.11 19.56 20.74
N ARG A 175 -6.18 19.14 19.48
CA ARG A 175 -7.44 19.03 18.74
C ARG A 175 -8.26 17.83 19.24
N ARG A 176 -7.65 16.66 19.41
CA ARG A 176 -8.34 15.42 19.75
C ARG A 176 -9.06 15.46 21.11
N GLU A 177 -8.59 16.30 22.04
CA GLU A 177 -9.27 16.55 23.33
C GLU A 177 -10.68 17.12 23.16
N LYS A 178 -10.93 17.86 22.07
CA LYS A 178 -12.22 18.47 21.77
C LYS A 178 -13.03 17.63 20.80
N HIS A 179 -12.36 17.10 19.77
CA HIS A 179 -12.97 16.29 18.74
C HIS A 179 -11.95 15.25 18.27
N PRO A 180 -12.17 13.94 18.50
CA PRO A 180 -11.31 12.88 18.00
C PRO A 180 -11.23 12.85 16.46
N PHE A 181 -10.11 12.40 15.91
CA PHE A 181 -9.95 12.22 14.47
C PHE A 181 -10.47 10.84 14.06
N GLU A 182 -11.60 10.81 13.37
CA GLU A 182 -12.24 9.57 12.90
C GLU A 182 -12.18 9.41 11.39
N ARG A 183 -11.89 10.49 10.65
CA ARG A 183 -12.02 10.55 9.20
C ARG A 183 -10.77 11.10 8.53
N THR A 184 -10.50 10.67 7.29
CA THR A 184 -9.29 11.03 6.56
C THR A 184 -9.24 12.50 6.17
N LEU A 185 -10.33 13.09 5.66
CA LEU A 185 -10.32 14.52 5.31
C LEU A 185 -10.16 15.39 6.55
N ASP A 186 -10.78 15.02 7.66
CA ASP A 186 -10.67 15.77 8.91
C ASP A 186 -9.21 15.91 9.38
N LEU A 187 -8.45 14.81 9.36
CA LEU A 187 -7.01 14.86 9.68
C LEU A 187 -6.22 15.67 8.64
N ALA A 188 -6.51 15.47 7.35
CA ALA A 188 -5.80 16.14 6.27
C ALA A 188 -6.00 17.67 6.31
N ASP A 189 -7.25 18.12 6.50
CA ASP A 189 -7.65 19.52 6.56
C ASP A 189 -7.07 20.20 7.80
N ALA A 190 -7.03 19.51 8.94
CA ALA A 190 -6.41 20.02 10.16
C ALA A 190 -4.90 20.26 9.97
N ILE A 191 -4.21 19.33 9.29
CA ILE A 191 -2.78 19.47 8.96
C ILE A 191 -2.57 20.61 7.97
N GLU A 192 -3.34 20.67 6.88
CA GLU A 192 -3.23 21.72 5.87
C GLU A 192 -3.48 23.10 6.49
N THR A 193 -4.52 23.25 7.30
CA THR A 193 -4.83 24.49 8.01
C THR A 193 -3.70 24.92 8.96
N HIS A 194 -3.06 23.96 9.63
CA HIS A 194 -2.04 24.26 10.63
C HIS A 194 -0.65 24.58 10.04
N ILE A 195 -0.27 23.88 8.98
CA ILE A 195 1.05 24.03 8.33
C ILE A 195 1.01 25.04 7.19
N GLY A 196 -0.15 25.17 6.54
CA GLY A 196 -0.33 25.91 5.31
C GLY A 196 0.15 25.11 4.10
N ARG A 197 -0.36 25.49 2.93
CA ARG A 197 0.08 24.97 1.63
C ARG A 197 0.54 26.13 0.77
N ALA A 198 1.81 26.11 0.35
CA ALA A 198 2.32 27.12 -0.57
C ALA A 198 1.99 26.73 -2.03
N PRO A 199 1.76 27.70 -2.94
CA PRO A 199 1.50 27.41 -4.36
C PRO A 199 2.61 26.61 -5.07
N LYS A 200 3.83 26.65 -4.55
CA LYS A 200 5.00 25.93 -5.08
C LYS A 200 5.11 24.49 -4.57
N ASP A 201 4.29 24.08 -3.61
CA ASP A 201 4.39 22.77 -2.98
C ASP A 201 3.85 21.71 -3.93
N LYS A 202 4.73 20.77 -4.30
CA LYS A 202 4.40 19.67 -5.23
C LYS A 202 3.51 18.60 -4.60
N ILE A 203 3.53 18.48 -3.27
CA ILE A 203 2.77 17.48 -2.52
C ILE A 203 1.90 18.15 -1.46
N HIS A 204 0.80 17.50 -1.10
CA HIS A 204 -0.08 17.97 -0.05
C HIS A 204 0.63 17.90 1.33
N PRO A 205 0.45 18.87 2.24
CA PRO A 205 1.08 18.84 3.56
C PRO A 205 0.79 17.57 4.39
N ALA A 206 -0.38 16.97 4.19
CA ALA A 206 -0.76 15.73 4.88
C ALA A 206 -0.10 14.46 4.30
N THR A 207 0.47 14.49 3.09
CA THR A 207 0.95 13.28 2.39
C THR A 207 1.95 12.48 3.23
N ARG A 208 2.94 13.14 3.84
CA ARG A 208 3.98 12.49 4.66
C ARG A 208 3.45 11.92 5.96
N VAL A 209 2.46 12.59 6.57
CA VAL A 209 1.81 12.10 7.80
C VAL A 209 1.01 10.84 7.50
N PHE A 210 0.25 10.83 6.40
CA PHE A 210 -0.51 9.66 5.97
C PHE A 210 0.42 8.49 5.61
N GLN A 211 1.53 8.75 4.92
CA GLN A 211 2.57 7.75 4.67
C GLN A 211 3.13 7.18 5.98
N ALA A 212 3.50 8.03 6.94
CA ALA A 212 4.04 7.58 8.23
C ALA A 212 3.05 6.72 9.01
N LEU A 213 1.77 7.14 9.06
CA LEU A 213 0.71 6.39 9.73
C LEU A 213 0.52 5.03 9.08
N ARG A 214 0.49 4.98 7.75
CA ARG A 214 0.36 3.73 6.99
C ARG A 214 1.50 2.77 7.29
N ILE A 215 2.75 3.24 7.18
CA ILE A 215 3.95 2.45 7.46
C ILE A 215 3.92 1.93 8.89
N PHE A 216 3.52 2.76 9.85
CA PHE A 216 3.45 2.40 11.27
C PHE A 216 2.37 1.36 11.55
N VAL A 217 1.13 1.60 11.08
CA VAL A 217 -0.05 0.75 11.31
C VAL A 217 0.16 -0.66 10.76
N ASN A 218 0.90 -0.77 9.65
CA ASN A 218 1.14 -2.04 8.97
C ASN A 218 2.53 -2.63 9.25
N ASP A 219 3.34 -2.00 10.11
CA ASP A 219 4.73 -2.40 10.37
C ASP A 219 5.55 -2.66 9.08
N GLU A 220 5.37 -1.83 8.05
CA GLU A 220 5.90 -2.11 6.71
C GLU A 220 7.43 -2.27 6.67
N LEU A 221 8.16 -1.59 7.56
CA LEU A 221 9.61 -1.74 7.67
C LEU A 221 10.02 -3.00 8.46
N GLY A 222 9.24 -3.39 9.47
CA GLY A 222 9.47 -4.63 10.21
C GLY A 222 9.25 -5.87 9.35
N GLU A 223 8.26 -5.82 8.44
CA GLU A 223 8.00 -6.88 7.47
C GLU A 223 9.16 -7.11 6.48
N LEU A 224 10.03 -6.12 6.28
CA LEU A 224 11.17 -6.17 5.36
C LEU A 224 12.51 -6.56 6.00
N ALA A 225 12.56 -6.68 7.33
CA ALA A 225 13.78 -6.89 8.10
C ALA A 225 14.18 -8.36 8.19
#